data_AF-I3UD20-F1
#
_entry.id   AF-I3UD20-F1
#
_cell.length_a   1.000
_cell.length_b   1.000
_cell.length_c   1.000
_cell.angle_alpha   90.00
_cell.angle_beta   90.00
_cell.angle_gamma   90.00
#
_symmetry.space_group_name_H-M   'P 1'
#
loop_
_entity.id
_entity.type
_entity.pdbx_description
1 polymer ?
#
loop_
_entity_poly.entity_id
_entity_poly.type
_entity_poly.pdbx_seq_one_letter_code
_entity_poly.pdbx_strand_id
1 'polypeptide(L)' 'MKRLLVLLIPGIFLAACAHQSVNMPNPASLYCEQLGGKITLKDGDNGQIGICVFPDGLEIEEWELYRRAHPQLTL' A
#
# COMPACT_ATOMS: atom_id res chain seq x y z
N MET A 1 48.98 30.90 -23.33
CA MET A 1 49.92 29.91 -22.76
C MET A 1 49.16 29.05 -21.77
N LYS A 2 49.07 27.75 -22.08
CA LYS A 2 48.20 26.69 -21.54
C LYS A 2 47.96 26.72 -20.02
N ARG A 3 46.68 26.71 -19.62
CA ARG A 3 46.17 25.99 -18.44
C ARG A 3 44.80 25.41 -18.82
N LEU A 4 44.86 24.24 -19.44
CA LEU A 4 44.47 22.96 -18.86
C LEU A 4 42.95 22.78 -18.91
N LEU A 5 42.52 22.25 -20.05
CA LEU A 5 41.18 21.76 -20.33
C LEU A 5 40.99 20.48 -19.51
N VAL A 6 40.48 20.63 -18.27
CA VAL A 6 40.12 19.47 -17.43
C VAL A 6 38.65 19.19 -17.65
N LEU A 7 38.36 18.46 -18.73
CA LEU A 7 37.15 17.65 -18.83
C LEU A 7 37.32 16.46 -17.89
N LEU A 8 36.87 16.58 -16.65
CA LEU A 8 36.68 15.45 -15.74
C LEU A 8 35.27 15.51 -15.17
N ILE A 9 34.31 15.19 -16.03
CA ILE A 9 33.05 14.58 -15.60
C ILE A 9 33.24 13.08 -15.86
N PRO A 10 33.38 12.27 -14.81
CA PRO A 10 32.64 11.03 -14.76
C PRO A 10 31.70 11.08 -13.57
N GLY A 11 30.47 10.60 -13.81
CA GLY A 11 29.27 10.77 -12.99
C GLY A 11 29.53 10.69 -11.49
N ILE A 12 28.96 11.63 -10.73
CA ILE A 12 27.59 11.41 -10.25
C ILE A 12 27.45 9.95 -9.81
N PHE A 13 28.03 9.62 -8.66
CA PHE A 13 27.55 8.51 -7.84
C PHE A 13 26.14 8.92 -7.37
N LEU A 14 25.16 8.77 -8.25
CA LEU A 14 23.76 8.63 -7.85
C LEU A 14 23.74 7.36 -7.00
N ALA A 15 23.83 7.54 -5.70
CA ALA A 15 23.44 6.52 -4.74
C ALA A 15 21.97 6.18 -5.09
N ALA A 16 21.79 5.13 -5.88
CA ALA A 16 20.49 4.56 -6.13
C ALA A 16 19.96 4.14 -4.77
N CYS A 17 19.02 4.91 -4.22
CA CYS A 17 18.22 4.46 -3.12
C CYS A 17 17.56 3.17 -3.60
N ALA A 18 18.03 2.02 -3.11
CA ALA A 18 17.34 0.77 -3.30
C ALA A 18 16.00 0.91 -2.57
N HIS A 19 14.99 1.39 -3.29
CA HIS A 19 13.63 1.47 -2.79
C HIS A 19 13.17 0.02 -2.68
N GLN A 20 13.25 -0.55 -1.48
CA GLN A 20 12.61 -1.83 -1.21
C GLN A 20 11.15 -1.66 -1.59
N SER A 21 10.69 -2.47 -2.55
CA SER A 21 9.28 -2.49 -2.92
C SER A 21 8.48 -2.80 -1.67
N VAL A 22 7.64 -1.86 -1.26
CA VAL A 22 6.67 -2.08 -0.18
C VAL A 22 5.62 -3.03 -0.72
N ASN A 23 5.92 -4.33 -0.70
CA ASN A 23 5.02 -5.39 -1.10
C ASN A 23 4.24 -5.92 0.11
N MET A 24 3.96 -5.05 1.08
CA MET A 24 3.12 -5.40 2.22
C MET A 24 1.66 -5.32 1.76
N PRO A 25 0.89 -6.41 1.83
CA PRO A 25 -0.52 -6.35 1.49
C PRO A 25 -1.26 -5.39 2.42
N ASN A 26 -2.34 -4.79 1.92
CA ASN A 26 -3.26 -4.05 2.77
C ASN A 26 -3.79 -5.00 3.86
N PRO A 27 -3.57 -4.71 5.15
CA PRO A 27 -3.96 -5.62 6.23
C PRO A 27 -5.47 -5.85 6.29
N ALA A 28 -6.28 -4.85 5.93
CA ALA A 28 -7.74 -4.99 5.87
C ALA A 28 -8.16 -5.94 4.74
N SER A 29 -7.57 -5.78 3.54
CA SER A 29 -7.83 -6.66 2.40
C SER A 29 -7.39 -8.09 2.69
N LEU A 30 -6.20 -8.27 3.28
CA LEU A 30 -5.69 -9.58 3.67
C LEU A 30 -6.61 -10.26 4.69
N TYR A 31 -7.11 -9.51 5.67
CA TYR A 31 -8.02 -10.05 6.67
C TYR A 31 -9.37 -10.49 6.07
N CYS A 32 -9.91 -9.71 5.12
CA CYS A 32 -11.09 -10.13 4.36
C CYS A 32 -10.88 -11.48 3.66
N GLU A 33 -9.77 -11.63 2.94
CA GLU A 33 -9.44 -12.88 2.23
C GLU A 33 -9.24 -14.07 3.18
N GLN A 34 -8.61 -13.85 4.33
CA GLN A 34 -8.43 -14.87 5.38
C GLN A 34 -9.75 -15.40 5.95
N LEU A 35 -10.78 -14.56 6.00
CA LEU A 35 -12.13 -14.95 6.40
C LEU A 35 -12.96 -15.58 5.26
N GLY A 36 -12.37 -15.74 4.06
CA GLY A 36 -13.03 -16.29 2.88
C GLY A 36 -13.88 -15.29 2.10
N GLY A 37 -13.76 -13.99 2.41
CA GLY A 37 -14.35 -12.91 1.63
C GLY A 37 -13.54 -12.55 0.39
N LYS A 38 -14.11 -11.73 -0.48
CA LYS A 38 -13.45 -11.14 -1.64
C LYS A 38 -13.57 -9.63 -1.60
N ILE A 39 -12.52 -8.91 -1.98
CA ILE A 39 -12.55 -7.45 -2.09
C ILE A 39 -13.21 -7.01 -3.40
N THR A 40 -14.17 -6.11 -3.29
CA THR A 40 -14.74 -5.33 -4.39
C THR A 40 -14.47 -3.85 -4.13
N LEU A 41 -13.98 -3.12 -5.13
CA LEU A 41 -13.79 -1.67 -5.03
C LEU A 41 -15.08 -0.97 -5.45
N LYS A 42 -15.53 -0.01 -4.64
CA LYS A 42 -16.66 0.88 -4.97
C LYS A 42 -16.18 2.31 -4.97
N ASP A 43 -16.61 3.12 -5.94
CA ASP A 43 -16.38 4.55 -5.92
C ASP A 43 -17.18 5.20 -4.79
N GLY A 44 -16.55 6.14 -4.07
CA GLY A 44 -17.17 6.96 -3.05
C GLY A 44 -16.67 8.41 -3.14
N ASP A 45 -17.20 9.28 -2.28
CA ASP A 45 -16.95 10.72 -2.32
C ASP A 45 -15.46 11.10 -2.20
N ASN A 46 -14.66 10.25 -1.55
CA ASN A 46 -13.24 10.46 -1.29
C ASN A 46 -12.32 9.48 -2.05
N GLY A 47 -12.82 8.87 -3.13
CA GLY A 47 -12.11 7.85 -3.90
C GLY A 47 -12.69 6.46 -3.71
N GLN A 48 -11.92 5.42 -4.03
CA GLN A 48 -12.38 4.04 -3.96
C GLN A 48 -12.34 3.51 -2.53
N ILE A 49 -13.37 2.75 -2.17
CA ILE A 49 -13.50 2.06 -0.88
C ILE A 49 -13.49 0.56 -1.14
N GLY A 50 -12.71 -0.18 -0.35
CA GLY A 50 -12.70 -1.64 -0.36
C GLY A 50 -13.88 -2.21 0.42
N ILE A 51 -14.68 -3.04 -0.24
CA ILE A 51 -15.80 -3.77 0.36
C ILE A 51 -15.45 -5.26 0.38
N CYS A 52 -15.48 -5.86 1.57
CA CYS A 52 -15.39 -7.30 1.75
C CYS A 52 -16.76 -7.94 1.51
N VAL A 53 -16.84 -8.83 0.52
CA VAL A 53 -18.06 -9.55 0.13
C VAL A 53 -17.88 -11.04 0.44
N PHE A 54 -18.77 -11.59 1.25
CA PHE A 54 -18.76 -13.01 1.63
C PHE A 54 -19.66 -13.87 0.72
N PRO A 55 -19.46 -15.20 0.68
CA PRO A 55 -20.26 -16.10 -0.17
C PRO A 55 -21.76 -16.12 0.16
N ASP A 56 -22.14 -15.76 1.38
CA ASP A 56 -23.53 -15.64 1.83
C ASP A 56 -24.17 -14.28 1.47
N GLY A 57 -23.41 -13.38 0.83
CA GLY A 57 -23.85 -12.06 0.43
C GLY A 57 -23.66 -10.98 1.50
N LEU A 58 -23.06 -11.30 2.66
CA LEU A 58 -22.69 -10.28 3.63
C LEU A 58 -21.64 -9.34 3.02
N GLU A 59 -21.89 -8.03 3.14
CA GLU A 59 -20.96 -6.98 2.73
C GLU A 59 -20.58 -6.11 3.92
N ILE A 60 -19.30 -5.80 4.06
CA ILE A 60 -18.77 -4.87 5.05
C ILE A 60 -17.54 -4.15 4.50
N GLU A 61 -17.38 -2.86 4.81
CA GLU A 61 -16.18 -2.10 4.46
C GLU A 61 -14.93 -2.75 5.09
N GLU A 62 -13.84 -2.88 4.33
CA GLU A 62 -12.69 -3.71 4.73
C GLU A 62 -12.01 -3.20 6.02
N TRP A 63 -11.89 -1.88 6.20
CA TRP A 63 -11.28 -1.31 7.39
C TRP A 63 -12.21 -1.37 8.60
N GLU A 64 -13.51 -1.26 8.40
CA GLU A 64 -14.51 -1.46 9.43
C GLU A 64 -14.47 -2.90 9.97
N LEU A 65 -14.43 -3.90 9.07
CA LEU A 65 -14.22 -5.29 9.45
C LEU A 65 -12.92 -5.47 10.24
N TYR A 66 -11.82 -4.91 9.74
CA TYR A 66 -10.51 -5.01 10.38
C TYR A 66 -10.49 -4.38 11.78
N ARG A 67 -11.03 -3.17 11.95
CA ARG A 67 -11.07 -2.47 13.26
C ARG A 67 -11.94 -3.18 14.28
N ARG A 68 -13.06 -3.81 13.87
CA ARG A 68 -13.90 -4.61 14.77
C ARG A 68 -13.16 -5.81 15.33
N ALA A 69 -12.33 -6.45 14.50
CA ALA A 69 -11.52 -7.60 14.89
C ALA A 69 -10.24 -7.22 15.65
N HIS A 70 -9.73 -6.00 15.44
CA HIS A 70 -8.51 -5.47 16.04
C HIS A 70 -8.80 -4.16 16.80
N PRO A 71 -9.56 -4.21 17.90
CA PRO A 71 -9.82 -3.03 18.70
C PRO A 71 -8.48 -2.48 19.21
N GLN A 72 -8.18 -1.24 18.88
CA GLN A 72 -7.01 -0.57 19.41
C GLN A 72 -7.23 -0.37 20.91
N LEU A 73 -6.37 -0.96 21.73
CA LEU A 73 -6.32 -0.63 23.15
C LEU A 73 -5.84 0.81 23.27
N THR A 74 -6.78 1.74 23.41
CA THR A 74 -6.49 3.09 23.87
C THR A 74 -6.15 3.00 25.35
N LEU A 75 -4.85 3.08 25.67
CA LEU A 75 -4.38 3.36 27.03
C LEU A 75 -4.61 4.84 27.37
#